data_AF-A0A1W9VY13-F1
#
_entry.id   AF-A0A1W9VY13-F1
#
_cell.length_a   1.000
_cell.length_b   1.000
_cell.length_c   1.000
_cell.angle_alpha   90.00
_cell.angle_beta   90.00
_cell.angle_gamma   90.00
#
_symmetry.space_group_name_H-M   'P 1'
#
loop_
_entity.id
_entity.type
_entity.pdbx_description
1 polymer ?
#
loop_
_entity_poly.entity_id
_entity_poly.type
_entity_poly.pdbx_seq_one_letter_code
_entity_poly.pdbx_strand_id
1 'polypeptide(L)'
;MNFLIYSVKKHFMFERAFGIDHFDKGYSVPYVKNGIFKYTNNGMYVFGLVILYLPGLLLLSKAAILVAFFNHLYIWVHYYTTELPDMKYIYNEMS
;
A
#
# COMPACT_ATOMS: atom_id res chain seq x y z
N MET A 1 -10.72 -8.44 -11.59
CA MET A 1 -9.51 -7.76 -11.07
C MET A 1 -9.90 -6.32 -10.73
N ASN A 2 -9.79 -5.88 -9.47
CA ASN A 2 -10.04 -4.46 -9.12
C ASN A 2 -8.94 -3.57 -9.75
N PHE A 3 -9.27 -2.32 -10.08
CA PHE A 3 -8.36 -1.32 -10.65
C PHE A 3 -7.08 -1.13 -9.84
N LEU A 4 -7.16 -1.24 -8.50
CA LEU A 4 -5.98 -1.25 -7.62
C LEU A 4 -5.02 -2.40 -7.99
N ILE A 5 -5.51 -3.64 -7.98
CA ILE A 5 -4.68 -4.83 -8.25
C ILE A 5 -4.14 -4.80 -9.68
N TYR A 6 -4.95 -4.33 -10.63
CA TYR A 6 -4.48 -4.10 -12.00
C TYR A 6 -3.33 -3.10 -12.04
N SER A 7 -3.47 -1.96 -11.35
CA SER A 7 -2.44 -0.92 -11.29
C SER A 7 -1.16 -1.42 -10.63
N VAL A 8 -1.28 -2.18 -9.53
CA VAL A 8 -0.14 -2.83 -8.88
C VAL A 8 0.55 -3.77 -9.87
N LYS A 9 -0.17 -4.74 -10.44
CA LYS A 9 0.40 -5.72 -11.35
C LYS A 9 1.05 -5.08 -12.59
N LYS A 10 0.43 -4.04 -13.16
CA LYS A 10 0.86 -3.44 -14.43
C LYS A 10 1.96 -2.39 -14.28
N HIS A 11 1.96 -1.63 -13.18
CA HIS A 11 2.82 -0.45 -13.03
C HIS A 11 3.78 -0.52 -11.83
N PHE A 12 3.38 -1.15 -10.72
CA PHE A 12 4.19 -1.19 -9.49
C PHE A 12 4.94 -2.50 -9.29
N MET A 13 4.40 -3.62 -9.79
CA MET A 13 4.87 -4.99 -9.58
C MET A 13 4.62 -5.51 -8.16
N PHE A 14 4.41 -6.83 -8.03
CA PHE A 14 4.15 -7.44 -6.72
C PHE A 14 5.41 -7.52 -5.86
N GLU A 15 6.61 -7.70 -6.45
CA GLU A 15 7.84 -7.74 -5.64
C GLU A 15 8.04 -6.43 -4.85
N ARG A 16 7.72 -5.28 -5.48
CA ARG A 16 7.73 -3.98 -4.80
C ARG A 16 6.60 -3.84 -3.79
N ALA A 17 5.42 -4.39 -4.06
CA ALA A 17 4.34 -4.41 -3.05
C ALA A 17 4.72 -5.24 -1.81
N PHE A 18 5.68 -6.16 -1.94
CA PHE A 18 6.28 -6.90 -0.83
C PHE A 18 7.58 -6.26 -0.29
N GLY A 19 8.00 -5.12 -0.85
CA GLY A 19 9.06 -4.28 -0.31
C GLY A 19 10.48 -4.57 -0.80
N ILE A 20 10.67 -5.22 -1.95
CA ILE A 20 12.02 -5.54 -2.45
C ILE A 20 12.93 -4.30 -2.58
N ASP A 21 12.37 -3.15 -2.92
CA ASP A 21 13.06 -1.85 -3.03
C ASP A 21 13.59 -1.32 -1.69
N HIS A 22 13.10 -1.82 -0.56
CA HIS A 22 13.62 -1.48 0.78
C HIS A 22 14.78 -2.39 1.21
N PHE A 23 14.81 -3.65 0.73
CA PHE A 23 15.75 -4.67 1.22
C PHE A 23 16.94 -4.89 0.30
N ASP A 24 16.77 -4.71 -1.01
CA ASP A 24 17.83 -4.87 -2.01
C ASP A 24 18.33 -3.51 -2.50
N LYS A 25 19.55 -3.14 -2.07
CA LYS A 25 20.20 -1.88 -2.48
C LYS A 25 20.50 -1.80 -3.98
N GLY A 26 20.55 -2.93 -4.68
CA GLY A 26 20.69 -2.98 -6.14
C GLY A 26 19.39 -2.72 -6.89
N TYR A 27 18.25 -2.74 -6.18
CA TYR A 27 16.94 -2.56 -6.78
C TYR A 27 16.59 -1.07 -6.91
N SER A 28 17.03 -0.46 -8.02
CA SER A 28 16.80 0.96 -8.31
C SER A 28 15.88 1.15 -9.50
N VAL A 29 14.62 1.48 -9.24
CA VAL A 29 13.61 1.76 -10.28
C VAL A 29 12.86 3.07 -10.00
N PRO A 30 12.39 3.80 -11.02
CA PRO A 30 11.71 5.08 -10.83
C PRO A 30 10.43 5.01 -9.98
N TYR A 31 10.07 6.14 -9.37
CA TYR A 31 8.80 6.29 -8.67
C TYR A 31 7.62 6.19 -9.65
N VAL A 32 6.58 5.45 -9.27
CA VAL A 32 5.44 5.14 -10.17
C VAL A 32 4.35 6.20 -10.05
N LYS A 33 3.94 6.79 -11.17
CA LYS A 33 2.83 7.77 -11.27
C LYS A 33 1.70 7.34 -12.23
N ASN A 34 1.65 6.05 -12.59
CA ASN A 34 0.66 5.48 -13.51
C ASN A 34 -0.45 4.71 -12.77
N GLY A 35 -1.54 4.40 -13.47
CA GLY A 35 -2.69 3.70 -12.87
C GLY A 35 -3.26 4.48 -11.69
N ILE A 36 -3.60 3.77 -10.62
CA ILE A 36 -4.12 4.38 -9.39
C ILE A 36 -3.14 5.36 -8.73
N PHE A 37 -1.82 5.17 -8.93
CA PHE A 37 -0.77 6.00 -8.35
C PHE A 37 -0.71 7.41 -8.95
N LYS A 38 -1.42 7.65 -10.06
CA LYS A 38 -1.64 9.00 -10.61
C LYS A 38 -2.50 9.86 -9.68
N TYR A 39 -3.44 9.24 -8.97
CA TYR A 39 -4.44 9.94 -8.16
C TYR A 39 -4.08 9.98 -6.68
N THR A 40 -3.25 9.04 -6.22
CA THR A 40 -2.78 8.98 -4.83
C THR A 40 -1.43 8.30 -4.76
N ASN A 41 -0.48 8.92 -4.05
CA ASN A 41 0.83 8.33 -3.80
C ASN A 41 0.76 7.06 -2.94
N ASN A 42 -0.34 6.85 -2.19
CA ASN A 42 -0.50 5.77 -1.22
C ASN A 42 -1.73 4.89 -1.54
N GLY A 43 -2.00 4.65 -2.82
CA GLY A 43 -3.21 3.94 -3.26
C GLY A 43 -3.43 2.56 -2.63
N MET A 44 -2.35 1.82 -2.35
CA MET A 44 -2.45 0.53 -1.66
C MET A 44 -2.91 0.68 -0.20
N TYR A 45 -2.47 1.74 0.49
CA TYR A 45 -2.79 1.99 1.89
C TYR A 45 -4.23 2.52 2.03
N VAL A 46 -4.67 3.35 1.08
CA VAL A 46 -6.03 3.92 1.07
C VAL A 46 -7.09 2.89 0.69
N PHE A 47 -6.82 2.06 -0.33
CA PHE A 47 -7.85 1.20 -0.92
C PHE A 47 -7.62 -0.29 -0.70
N GLY A 48 -6.38 -0.73 -0.49
CA GLY A 48 -6.04 -2.16 -0.43
C GLY A 48 -6.63 -2.86 0.79
N LEU A 49 -6.65 -2.18 1.94
CA LEU A 49 -7.18 -2.77 3.17
C LEU A 49 -8.71 -2.75 3.24
N VAL A 50 -9.41 -2.04 2.33
CA VAL A 50 -10.89 -1.99 2.29
C VAL A 50 -11.49 -3.39 2.16
N ILE A 51 -10.77 -4.30 1.48
CA ILE A 51 -11.19 -5.69 1.33
C ILE A 51 -11.32 -6.42 2.68
N LEU A 52 -10.58 -6.01 3.72
CA LEU A 52 -10.64 -6.61 5.05
C LEU A 52 -11.99 -6.39 5.74
N TYR A 53 -12.77 -5.39 5.33
CA TYR A 53 -14.11 -5.19 5.86
C TYR A 53 -15.14 -6.18 5.30
N LEU A 54 -14.89 -6.81 4.15
CA LEU A 54 -15.87 -7.68 3.51
C LEU A 54 -16.34 -8.84 4.41
N PRO A 55 -15.46 -9.61 5.08
CA PRO A 55 -15.92 -10.66 5.99
C PRO A 55 -16.78 -10.11 7.14
N GLY A 56 -16.42 -8.94 7.67
CA GLY A 56 -17.17 -8.30 8.75
C GLY A 56 -18.56 -7.83 8.32
N LEU A 57 -18.68 -7.26 7.12
CA LEU A 57 -19.96 -6.80 6.57
C LEU A 57 -20.85 -7.95 6.11
N LEU A 58 -20.30 -8.94 5.41
CA LEU A 58 -21.06 -10.09 4.89
C LEU A 58 -21.56 -11.02 5.99
N LEU A 59 -20.76 -11.20 7.06
CA LEU A 59 -21.11 -12.08 8.17
C LEU A 59 -21.66 -11.32 9.39
N LEU A 60 -21.88 -9.99 9.26
CA LEU A 60 -22.32 -9.10 10.34
C LEU A 60 -21.47 -9.23 11.63
N SER A 61 -20.18 -9.49 11.46
CA SER A 61 -19.24 -9.73 12.56
C SER A 61 -18.58 -8.44 13.04
N LYS A 62 -18.97 -7.99 14.24
CA LYS A 62 -18.35 -6.83 14.90
C LYS A 62 -16.84 -7.01 15.11
N ALA A 63 -16.41 -8.22 15.46
CA ALA A 63 -15.00 -8.52 15.69
C ALA A 63 -14.18 -8.36 14.40
N ALA A 64 -14.67 -8.87 13.28
CA ALA A 64 -13.99 -8.72 11.99
C ALA A 64 -13.92 -7.26 11.53
N ILE A 65 -14.99 -6.48 11.74
CA ILE A 65 -14.98 -5.03 11.46
C ILE A 65 -13.93 -4.31 12.32
N LEU A 66 -13.84 -4.65 13.61
CA LEU A 66 -12.85 -4.06 14.52
C LEU A 66 -11.42 -4.38 14.07
N VAL A 67 -11.15 -5.63 13.67
CA VAL A 67 -9.84 -6.04 13.14
C VAL A 67 -9.51 -5.30 11.84
N ALA A 68 -10.47 -5.19 10.91
CA ALA A 68 -10.28 -4.45 9.67
C ALA A 68 -9.99 -2.96 9.90
N PHE A 69 -10.70 -2.34 10.86
CA PHE A 69 -10.47 -0.96 11.26
C PHE A 69 -9.12 -0.76 11.93
N PHE A 70 -8.74 -1.65 12.84
CA PHE A 70 -7.42 -1.62 13.47
C PHE A 70 -6.30 -1.69 12.42
N ASN A 71 -6.39 -2.61 11.46
CA ASN A 71 -5.40 -2.73 10.38
C ASN A 71 -5.34 -1.47 9.51
N HIS A 72 -6.48 -0.86 9.19
CA HIS A 72 -6.51 0.41 8.45
C HIS A 72 -5.91 1.58 9.20
N LEU A 73 -6.02 1.64 10.52
CA LEU A 73 -5.33 2.68 11.29
C LEU A 73 -3.83 2.38 11.37
N TYR A 74 -3.49 1.12 11.64
CA TYR A 74 -2.12 0.69 11.84
C TYR A 74 -1.26 0.85 10.58
N ILE A 75 -1.82 0.67 9.38
CA ILE A 75 -1.04 0.86 8.16
C ILE A 75 -0.50 2.29 8.00
N TRP A 76 -1.17 3.29 8.58
CA TRP A 76 -0.64 4.66 8.60
C TRP A 76 0.49 4.83 9.60
N VAL A 77 0.45 4.12 10.73
CA VAL A 77 1.60 4.05 11.65
C VAL A 77 2.80 3.46 10.92
N HIS A 78 2.60 2.35 10.21
CA HIS A 78 3.64 1.76 9.35
C HIS A 78 4.13 2.76 8.30
N TYR A 79 3.22 3.41 7.56
CA TYR A 79 3.59 4.41 6.55
C TYR A 79 4.54 5.49 7.10
N TYR A 80 4.17 6.11 8.23
CA TYR A 80 4.95 7.22 8.76
C TYR A 80 6.28 6.79 9.40
N THR A 81 6.36 5.55 9.90
CA THR A 81 7.53 5.08 10.65
C THR A 81 8.53 4.28 9.80
N THR A 82 8.09 3.69 8.69
CA THR A 82 8.96 2.87 7.81
C THR A 82 8.92 3.33 6.36
N GLU A 83 7.73 3.31 5.73
CA GLU A 83 7.60 3.53 4.28
C GLU A 83 8.06 4.93 3.86
N LEU A 84 7.63 5.97 4.58
CA LEU A 84 7.95 7.35 4.23
C LEU A 84 9.45 7.66 4.39
N PRO A 85 10.11 7.31 5.51
CA PRO A 85 11.57 7.39 5.60
C PRO A 85 12.30 6.63 4.48
N ASP A 86 11.87 5.40 4.17
CA ASP A 86 12.51 4.59 3.14
C ASP A 86 12.33 5.19 1.75
N MET A 87 11.12 5.63 1.40
CA MET A 87 10.89 6.30 0.13
C MET A 87 11.71 7.58 -0.01
N LYS A 88 11.88 8.36 1.07
CA LYS A 88 12.76 9.55 1.05
C LYS A 88 14.21 9.16 0.77
N TYR A 89 14.67 8.06 1.34
CA TYR A 89 16.02 7.53 1.10
C TYR A 89 16.20 7.00 -0.33
N ILE A 90 15.25 6.20 -0.82
CA ILE A 90 15.31 5.56 -2.15
C ILE A 90 15.20 6.59 -3.27
N TYR A 91 14.31 7.57 -3.11
CA TYR A 91 13.98 8.51 -4.18
C TYR A 91 14.61 9.90 -4.06
N ASN A 92 15.28 10.22 -2.96
CA ASN A 92 15.99 11.50 -2.73
C ASN A 92 15.18 12.80 -2.99
N GLU A 93 13.85 12.72 -3.17
CA GLU A 93 13.03 13.84 -3.68
C GLU A 93 11.62 13.93 -3.06
N MET A 94 11.44 13.63 -1.77
CA MET A 94 10.19 13.96 -1.09
C MET A 94 10.42 14.83 0.13
N SER A 95 10.67 16.12 -0.12
CA SER A 95 10.47 17.23 0.84
C SER A 95 9.03 17.73 0.78
#